data_AF-A0A3B8QD77-F1
#
_entry.id   AF-A0A3B8QD77-F1
#
_cell.length_a   1.000
_cell.length_b   1.000
_cell.length_c   1.000
_cell.angle_alpha   90.00
_cell.angle_beta   90.00
_cell.angle_gamma   90.00
#
_symmetry.space_group_name_H-M   'P 1'
#
loop_
_entity.id
_entity.type
_entity.pdbx_description
1 polymer ?
#
loop_
_entity_poly.entity_id
_entity_poly.type
_entity_poly.pdbx_seq_one_letter_code
_entity_poly.pdbx_strand_id
1 'polypeptide(L)'
;HDIWNYDTPTAPILMDVTVDGREVKGLFQATKQNFLYALDRETGVPIWPIEERAVPASTVPGEQLSPTQPFPTRPAAYDLQGRSAENLIDYTPEIYAQALQIAQDGNFFNSLFDPPRTIDDPLGPAWNCPGGGGGVNITGPPVADPVEGVMFITSTGNCFRLQVEPGITSRMDSPAQSGTTHSDWVAVATTVPGGGRAVLDGLPLWKGPAGRITAIDMNTGDHLWMIPNGDASQQEQDRIRNHPLLQGVEGVEVNRGRGSHSTMVASPTLLFATGQTADGAWKLFAIDKQTGERVGTVDIPGSTRYGMSSWSHEGKQYIIIQLNDGLAAMALP
;
A
#
# COMPACT_ATOMS: atom_id res chain seq x y z
N HIS A 1 11.65 -8.51 -16.16
CA HIS A 1 10.99 -7.69 -17.19
C HIS A 1 9.68 -7.21 -16.58
N ASP A 2 9.71 -6.08 -15.88
CA ASP A 2 8.52 -5.50 -15.25
C ASP A 2 7.78 -4.61 -16.25
N ILE A 3 6.46 -4.67 -16.23
CA ILE A 3 5.55 -3.83 -17.04
C ILE A 3 4.43 -3.21 -16.20
N TRP A 4 4.48 -3.39 -14.87
CA TRP A 4 3.39 -3.05 -13.96
C TRP A 4 3.72 -1.88 -13.03
N ASN A 5 4.92 -1.31 -13.11
CA ASN A 5 5.42 -0.31 -12.17
C ASN A 5 5.48 -0.88 -10.74
N TYR A 6 5.95 -2.13 -10.65
CA TYR A 6 6.12 -2.89 -9.42
C TYR A 6 7.56 -2.83 -8.92
N ASP A 7 8.03 -1.60 -8.67
CA ASP A 7 9.34 -1.35 -8.11
C ASP A 7 9.56 -2.04 -6.75
N THR A 8 10.83 -2.16 -6.39
CA THR A 8 11.31 -2.30 -5.02
C THR A 8 11.76 -0.92 -4.52
N PRO A 9 10.84 -0.05 -4.04
CA PRO A 9 11.10 1.37 -3.90
C PRO A 9 11.94 1.73 -2.67
N THR A 10 12.09 0.81 -1.72
CA THR A 10 12.71 1.06 -0.42
C THR A 10 13.90 0.12 -0.20
N ALA A 11 14.86 0.54 0.63
CA ALA A 11 15.91 -0.35 1.08
C ALA A 11 15.33 -1.56 1.85
N PRO A 12 15.96 -2.74 1.76
CA PRO A 12 15.57 -3.88 2.58
C PRO A 12 15.90 -3.64 4.06
N ILE A 13 15.13 -4.25 4.95
CA ILE A 13 15.41 -4.27 6.38
C ILE A 13 16.23 -5.53 6.70
N LEU A 14 17.31 -5.35 7.46
CA LEU A 14 18.14 -6.45 7.94
C LEU A 14 17.87 -6.65 9.42
N MET A 15 17.46 -7.87 9.78
CA MET A 15 17.16 -8.27 11.15
C MET A 15 17.51 -9.73 11.33
N ASP A 16 17.97 -10.10 12.52
CA ASP A 16 18.12 -11.50 12.90
C ASP A 16 16.80 -11.97 13.52
N VAL A 17 16.29 -13.11 13.06
CA VAL A 17 14.98 -13.66 13.48
C VAL A 17 15.12 -15.14 13.79
N THR A 18 14.19 -15.69 14.57
CA THR A 18 14.14 -17.12 14.86
C THR A 18 12.94 -17.75 14.15
N VAL A 19 13.19 -18.50 13.08
CA VAL A 19 12.16 -19.19 12.29
C VAL A 19 12.27 -20.68 12.53
N ASP A 20 11.18 -21.32 12.95
CA ASP A 20 11.12 -22.76 13.28
C ASP A 20 12.24 -23.20 14.26
N GLY A 21 12.55 -22.34 15.23
CA GLY A 21 13.59 -22.58 16.24
C GLY A 21 15.02 -22.38 15.75
N ARG A 22 15.22 -21.87 14.52
CA ARG A 22 16.53 -21.60 13.94
C ARG A 22 16.76 -20.10 13.76
N GLU A 23 17.90 -19.61 14.23
CA GLU A 23 18.33 -18.24 13.99
C GLU A 23 18.67 -18.07 12.50
N VAL A 24 18.10 -17.04 11.88
CA VAL A 24 18.29 -16.69 10.48
C VAL A 24 18.69 -15.22 10.40
N LYS A 25 19.74 -14.97 9.63
CA LYS A 25 20.20 -13.62 9.31
C LYS A 25 19.33 -13.05 8.20
N GLY A 26 18.19 -12.50 8.56
CA GLY A 26 17.16 -12.07 7.60
C GLY A 26 17.50 -10.80 6.80
N LEU A 27 17.00 -10.78 5.57
CA LEU A 27 16.79 -9.64 4.70
C LEU A 27 15.32 -9.63 4.28
N PHE A 28 14.63 -8.52 4.55
CA PHE A 28 13.20 -8.37 4.33
C PHE A 28 12.91 -7.18 3.40
N GLN A 29 12.36 -7.46 2.22
CA GLN A 29 12.11 -6.47 1.18
C GLN A 29 10.60 -6.36 0.92
N ALA A 30 10.00 -5.27 1.39
CA ALA A 30 8.63 -4.92 1.02
C ALA A 30 8.64 -4.30 -0.40
N THR A 31 7.61 -4.57 -1.20
CA THR A 31 7.57 -4.19 -2.61
C THR A 31 6.24 -3.56 -3.01
N LYS A 32 6.18 -2.88 -4.16
CA LYS A 32 4.88 -2.38 -4.66
C LYS A 32 3.87 -3.48 -4.98
N GLN A 33 4.30 -4.74 -5.05
CA GLN A 33 3.45 -5.91 -5.28
C GLN A 33 2.61 -6.31 -4.06
N ASN A 34 2.74 -5.63 -2.92
CA ASN A 34 2.16 -6.03 -1.63
C ASN A 34 2.69 -7.33 -1.04
N PHE A 35 3.82 -7.81 -1.55
CA PHE A 35 4.57 -8.91 -0.98
C PHE A 35 5.75 -8.43 -0.15
N LEU A 36 6.06 -9.22 0.88
CA LEU A 36 7.33 -9.15 1.59
C LEU A 36 8.19 -10.35 1.18
N TYR A 37 9.31 -10.07 0.53
CA TYR A 37 10.31 -11.09 0.21
C TYR A 37 11.26 -11.25 1.39
N ALA A 38 11.45 -12.48 1.85
CA ALA A 38 12.25 -12.82 3.03
C ALA A 38 13.36 -13.81 2.65
N LEU A 39 14.61 -13.39 2.79
CA LEU A 39 15.80 -14.17 2.41
C LEU A 39 16.78 -14.25 3.58
N ASP A 40 17.52 -15.34 3.69
CA ASP A 40 18.77 -15.35 4.45
C ASP A 40 19.80 -14.50 3.69
N ARG A 41 20.29 -13.44 4.33
CA ARG A 41 21.14 -12.43 3.68
C ARG A 41 22.57 -12.90 3.40
N GLU A 42 23.01 -14.00 4.01
CA GLU A 42 24.35 -14.57 3.75
C GLU A 42 24.32 -15.52 2.55
N THR A 43 23.20 -16.21 2.34
CA THR A 43 23.08 -17.25 1.30
C THR A 43 22.21 -16.85 0.12
N GLY A 44 21.32 -15.89 0.29
CA GLY A 44 20.28 -15.52 -0.69
C GLY A 44 19.13 -16.53 -0.77
N VAL A 45 19.11 -17.57 0.08
CA VAL A 45 18.06 -18.59 0.09
C VAL A 45 16.79 -18.03 0.76
N PRO A 46 15.59 -18.27 0.20
CA PRO A 46 14.35 -17.85 0.85
C PRO A 46 14.16 -18.45 2.23
N ILE A 47 13.71 -17.63 3.18
CA ILE A 47 13.35 -18.06 4.54
C ILE A 47 12.07 -18.93 4.49
N TRP A 48 11.08 -18.46 3.72
CA TRP A 48 9.87 -19.21 3.40
C TRP A 48 9.76 -19.43 1.89
N PRO A 49 9.03 -20.46 1.44
CA PRO A 49 8.91 -20.77 0.01
C PRO A 49 8.43 -19.58 -0.82
N ILE A 50 9.03 -19.42 -2.00
CA ILE A 50 8.55 -18.52 -3.05
C ILE A 50 8.16 -19.41 -4.23
N GLU A 51 6.88 -19.38 -4.58
CA GLU A 51 6.32 -20.23 -5.62
C GLU A 51 6.30 -19.50 -6.96
N GLU A 52 6.79 -20.15 -8.02
CA GLU A 52 6.55 -19.70 -9.39
C GLU A 52 5.12 -20.09 -9.80
N ARG A 53 4.25 -19.10 -9.98
CA ARG A 53 2.85 -19.33 -10.39
C ARG A 53 2.60 -18.76 -11.78
N ALA A 54 1.81 -19.47 -12.57
CA ALA A 54 1.41 -19.00 -13.89
C ALA A 54 0.62 -17.68 -13.79
N VAL A 55 0.92 -16.74 -14.68
CA VAL A 55 0.23 -15.44 -14.77
C VAL A 55 -0.27 -15.20 -16.19
N PRO A 56 -1.22 -14.27 -16.40
CA PRO A 56 -1.72 -13.98 -17.74
C PRO A 56 -0.61 -13.53 -18.69
N ALA A 57 -0.62 -14.07 -19.92
CA ALA A 57 0.28 -13.64 -20.97
C ALA A 57 -0.14 -12.29 -21.55
N SER A 58 0.83 -11.51 -22.05
CA SER A 58 0.54 -10.26 -22.74
C SER A 58 -0.14 -10.50 -24.09
N THR A 59 -1.12 -9.66 -24.42
CA THR A 59 -1.71 -9.56 -25.76
C THR A 59 -1.05 -8.47 -26.61
N VAL A 60 -0.13 -7.69 -26.03
CA VAL A 60 0.59 -6.62 -26.73
C VAL A 60 1.53 -7.22 -27.78
N PRO A 61 1.46 -6.82 -29.06
CA PRO A 61 2.32 -7.38 -30.10
C PRO A 61 3.82 -7.22 -29.80
N GLY A 62 4.56 -8.33 -29.83
CA GLY A 62 6.00 -8.37 -29.60
C GLY A 62 6.43 -8.38 -28.12
N GLU A 63 5.49 -8.19 -27.19
CA GLU A 63 5.74 -8.25 -25.76
C GLU A 63 5.97 -9.70 -25.30
N GLN A 64 7.00 -9.93 -24.50
CA GLN A 64 7.43 -11.25 -24.05
C GLN A 64 7.57 -11.27 -22.55
N LEU A 65 6.55 -11.80 -21.87
CA LEU A 65 6.54 -11.96 -20.43
C LEU A 65 6.99 -13.36 -20.03
N SER A 66 7.56 -13.46 -18.83
CA SER A 66 7.74 -14.76 -18.19
C SER A 66 6.36 -15.44 -18.03
N PRO A 67 6.25 -16.76 -18.30
CA PRO A 67 4.99 -17.49 -18.10
C PRO A 67 4.59 -17.58 -16.63
N THR A 68 5.55 -17.41 -15.71
CA THR A 68 5.34 -17.43 -14.26
C THR A 68 5.91 -16.18 -13.59
N GLN A 69 5.40 -15.88 -12.39
CA GLN A 69 5.95 -14.87 -11.49
C GLN A 69 6.15 -15.47 -10.09
N PRO A 70 7.05 -14.90 -9.27
CA PRO A 70 7.27 -15.34 -7.91
C PRO A 70 6.13 -14.87 -6.98
N PHE A 71 5.65 -15.79 -6.14
CA PHE A 71 4.66 -15.54 -5.08
C PHE A 71 5.24 -16.00 -3.74
N PRO A 72 5.74 -15.07 -2.89
CA PRO A 72 6.08 -15.39 -1.51
C PRO A 72 4.89 -16.02 -0.79
N THR A 73 5.12 -17.15 -0.14
CA THR A 73 4.07 -17.87 0.61
C THR A 73 3.89 -17.32 2.02
N ARG A 74 4.94 -16.72 2.58
CA ARG A 74 4.92 -16.12 3.91
C ARG A 74 5.91 -14.94 3.99
N PRO A 75 5.58 -13.86 4.72
CA PRO A 75 4.26 -13.54 5.28
C PRO A 75 3.16 -13.47 4.21
N ALA A 76 1.89 -13.55 4.63
CA ALA A 76 0.78 -13.23 3.75
C ALA A 76 0.97 -11.81 3.17
N ALA A 77 0.46 -11.57 1.95
CA ALA A 77 0.48 -10.25 1.36
C ALA A 77 -0.14 -9.21 2.31
N TYR A 78 0.55 -8.10 2.56
CA TYR A 78 0.09 -7.09 3.53
C TYR A 78 -1.02 -6.19 3.00
N ASP A 79 -1.31 -6.26 1.70
CA ASP A 79 -2.35 -5.51 1.01
C ASP A 79 -2.76 -6.24 -0.30
N LEU A 80 -3.59 -5.62 -1.14
CA LEU A 80 -4.27 -6.18 -2.31
C LEU A 80 -3.37 -7.02 -3.20
N GLN A 81 -3.94 -8.09 -3.76
CA GLN A 81 -3.30 -9.02 -4.69
C GLN A 81 -4.15 -9.16 -5.96
N GLY A 82 -4.47 -8.02 -6.57
CA GLY A 82 -5.56 -7.89 -7.54
C GLY A 82 -6.88 -7.47 -6.87
N ARG A 83 -7.96 -7.57 -7.63
CA ARG A 83 -9.33 -7.40 -7.13
C ARG A 83 -10.20 -8.56 -7.59
N SER A 84 -10.82 -9.21 -6.62
CA SER A 84 -11.80 -10.27 -6.80
C SER A 84 -13.10 -9.93 -6.06
N ALA A 85 -14.10 -10.80 -6.20
CA ALA A 85 -15.38 -10.61 -5.52
C ALA A 85 -15.26 -10.60 -3.98
N GLU A 86 -14.20 -11.20 -3.41
CA GLU A 86 -14.00 -11.24 -1.95
C GLU A 86 -13.64 -9.87 -1.35
N ASN A 87 -13.14 -8.96 -2.21
CA ASN A 87 -12.73 -7.62 -1.81
C ASN A 87 -13.90 -6.63 -1.82
N LEU A 88 -15.09 -7.03 -2.27
CA LEU A 88 -16.28 -6.17 -2.29
C LEU A 88 -16.84 -5.98 -0.88
N ILE A 89 -17.47 -4.83 -0.64
CA ILE A 89 -18.29 -4.65 0.56
C ILE A 89 -19.41 -5.70 0.60
N ASP A 90 -19.64 -6.25 1.78
CA ASP A 90 -20.58 -7.36 2.02
C ASP A 90 -21.35 -7.19 3.32
N TYR A 91 -21.57 -5.94 3.75
CA TYR A 91 -22.27 -5.61 4.99
C TYR A 91 -23.66 -6.25 5.09
N THR A 92 -24.34 -6.45 3.96
CA THR A 92 -25.53 -7.32 3.82
C THR A 92 -25.47 -8.10 2.51
N PRO A 93 -26.22 -9.20 2.36
CA PRO A 93 -26.33 -9.93 1.09
C PRO A 93 -26.80 -9.05 -0.08
N GLU A 94 -27.71 -8.11 0.15
CA GLU A 94 -28.23 -7.20 -0.87
C GLU A 94 -27.20 -6.15 -1.30
N ILE A 95 -26.39 -5.66 -0.35
CA ILE A 95 -25.27 -4.77 -0.64
C ILE A 95 -24.22 -5.52 -1.46
N TYR A 96 -23.88 -6.74 -1.06
CA TYR A 96 -22.92 -7.58 -1.79
C TYR A 96 -23.38 -7.83 -3.23
N ALA A 97 -24.65 -8.21 -3.43
CA ALA A 97 -25.19 -8.47 -4.76
C ALA A 97 -25.14 -7.24 -5.68
N GLN A 98 -25.49 -6.06 -5.16
CA GLN A 98 -25.38 -4.81 -5.92
C GLN A 98 -23.92 -4.43 -6.19
N ALA A 99 -23.03 -4.62 -5.20
CA ALA A 99 -21.61 -4.34 -5.37
C ALA A 99 -20.97 -5.26 -6.42
N LEU A 100 -21.35 -6.54 -6.43
CA LEU A 100 -20.92 -7.52 -7.41
C LEU A 100 -21.37 -7.15 -8.82
N GLN A 101 -22.65 -6.76 -8.98
CA GLN A 101 -23.17 -6.32 -10.28
C GLN A 101 -22.41 -5.10 -10.80
N ILE A 102 -22.21 -4.08 -9.96
CA ILE A 102 -21.43 -2.88 -10.34
C ILE A 102 -19.99 -3.24 -10.71
N ALA A 103 -19.35 -4.16 -9.98
CA ALA A 103 -17.99 -4.60 -10.26
C ALA A 103 -17.88 -5.35 -11.60
N GLN A 104 -18.87 -6.18 -11.92
CA GLN A 104 -18.96 -6.91 -13.19
C GLN A 104 -19.21 -5.97 -14.36
N ASP A 105 -20.22 -5.09 -14.25
CA ASP A 105 -20.56 -4.12 -15.29
C ASP A 105 -19.43 -3.12 -15.54
N GLY A 106 -18.69 -2.75 -14.49
CA GLY A 106 -17.54 -1.86 -14.56
C GLY A 106 -16.23 -2.52 -14.99
N ASN A 107 -16.20 -3.85 -15.15
CA ASN A 107 -15.00 -4.65 -15.38
C ASN A 107 -13.87 -4.29 -14.38
N PHE A 108 -14.17 -4.34 -13.09
CA PHE A 108 -13.24 -3.90 -12.03
C PHE A 108 -12.39 -5.01 -11.41
N PHE A 109 -12.62 -6.28 -11.79
CA PHE A 109 -11.80 -7.39 -11.33
C PHE A 109 -10.53 -7.54 -12.17
N ASN A 110 -9.45 -7.93 -11.51
CA ASN A 110 -8.15 -8.11 -12.14
C ASN A 110 -7.26 -9.03 -11.28
N SER A 111 -6.34 -9.74 -11.93
CA SER A 111 -5.25 -10.43 -11.24
C SER A 111 -4.12 -9.44 -10.91
N LEU A 112 -3.26 -9.77 -9.95
CA LEU A 112 -2.09 -8.96 -9.61
C LEU A 112 -1.23 -8.62 -10.85
N PHE A 113 -0.91 -9.66 -11.64
CA PHE A 113 -0.06 -9.56 -12.83
C PHE A 113 -0.86 -9.50 -14.13
N ASP A 114 -2.01 -8.81 -14.15
CA ASP A 114 -2.72 -8.54 -15.41
C ASP A 114 -1.89 -7.59 -16.28
N PRO A 115 -1.48 -7.99 -17.51
CA PRO A 115 -0.63 -7.17 -18.36
C PRO A 115 -1.36 -5.95 -18.91
N PRO A 116 -0.65 -4.85 -19.22
CA PRO A 116 -1.24 -3.70 -19.90
C PRO A 116 -1.79 -4.12 -21.27
N ARG A 117 -2.81 -3.40 -21.73
CA ARG A 117 -3.43 -3.62 -23.04
C ARG A 117 -3.06 -2.51 -24.01
N THR A 118 -3.17 -2.75 -25.31
CA THR A 118 -2.99 -1.68 -26.29
C THR A 118 -4.15 -0.67 -26.20
N ILE A 119 -3.91 0.57 -26.64
CA ILE A 119 -4.93 1.64 -26.59
C ILE A 119 -6.21 1.31 -27.38
N ASP A 120 -6.10 0.44 -28.38
CA ASP A 120 -7.17 -0.05 -29.26
C ASP A 120 -7.81 -1.37 -28.78
N ASP A 121 -7.39 -1.91 -27.63
CA ASP A 121 -7.98 -3.12 -27.07
C ASP A 121 -9.47 -2.89 -26.71
N PRO A 122 -10.40 -3.75 -27.19
CA PRO A 122 -11.83 -3.56 -26.98
C PRO A 122 -12.26 -3.70 -25.51
N LEU A 123 -11.45 -4.33 -24.65
CA LEU A 123 -11.70 -4.40 -23.21
C LEU A 123 -11.24 -3.14 -22.47
N GLY A 124 -10.60 -2.20 -23.18
CA GLY A 124 -10.05 -0.97 -22.61
C GLY A 124 -8.82 -1.21 -21.74
N PRO A 125 -8.42 -0.23 -20.92
CA PRO A 125 -7.22 -0.33 -20.08
C PRO A 125 -7.24 -1.53 -19.14
N ALA A 126 -6.07 -2.12 -18.92
CA ALA A 126 -5.88 -3.09 -17.85
C ALA A 126 -5.96 -2.40 -16.49
N TRP A 127 -6.52 -3.09 -15.50
CA TRP A 127 -6.45 -2.68 -14.11
C TRP A 127 -5.26 -3.35 -13.44
N ASN A 128 -4.55 -2.59 -12.62
CA ASN A 128 -3.52 -3.12 -11.75
C ASN A 128 -3.77 -2.61 -10.34
N CYS A 129 -3.89 -3.58 -9.43
CA CYS A 129 -4.25 -3.40 -8.03
C CYS A 129 -3.31 -4.29 -7.20
N PRO A 130 -2.32 -3.74 -6.48
CA PRO A 130 -1.98 -2.32 -6.37
C PRO A 130 -1.55 -1.73 -7.72
N GLY A 131 -1.70 -0.41 -7.86
CA GLY A 131 -1.12 0.33 -8.97
C GLY A 131 0.28 0.85 -8.64
N GLY A 132 0.88 1.65 -9.53
CA GLY A 132 2.25 2.16 -9.35
C GLY A 132 2.47 3.09 -8.15
N GLY A 133 1.40 3.66 -7.58
CA GLY A 133 1.42 4.37 -6.29
C GLY A 133 0.97 3.51 -5.10
N GLY A 134 0.44 2.32 -5.38
CA GLY A 134 -0.06 1.36 -4.41
C GLY A 134 1.04 0.54 -3.74
N GLY A 135 0.64 -0.22 -2.73
CA GLY A 135 1.55 -0.95 -1.87
C GLY A 135 2.50 -0.07 -1.08
N VAL A 136 3.70 -0.53 -0.79
CA VAL A 136 4.73 0.30 -0.15
C VAL A 136 5.37 1.23 -1.19
N ASN A 137 5.76 2.44 -0.81
CA ASN A 137 6.37 3.39 -1.73
C ASN A 137 7.44 4.25 -1.03
N ILE A 138 8.22 5.01 -1.79
CA ILE A 138 9.31 5.86 -1.27
C ILE A 138 8.84 6.83 -0.18
N THR A 139 7.56 7.22 -0.21
CA THR A 139 6.96 8.15 0.74
C THR A 139 6.49 7.50 2.06
N GLY A 140 6.71 6.21 2.22
CA GLY A 140 6.38 5.47 3.43
C GLY A 140 7.19 4.21 3.50
N PRO A 141 8.52 4.34 3.74
CA PRO A 141 9.36 3.17 3.90
C PRO A 141 8.89 2.34 5.10
N PRO A 142 9.00 1.01 5.02
CA PRO A 142 8.73 0.17 6.17
C PRO A 142 9.78 0.46 7.26
N VAL A 143 9.40 0.23 8.51
CA VAL A 143 10.30 0.28 9.66
C VAL A 143 10.19 -1.02 10.44
N ALA A 144 11.13 -1.28 11.32
CA ALA A 144 11.07 -2.48 12.14
C ALA A 144 11.64 -2.24 13.53
N ASP A 145 11.20 -3.09 14.45
CA ASP A 145 11.85 -3.33 15.72
C ASP A 145 12.71 -4.61 15.60
N PRO A 146 14.04 -4.47 15.51
CA PRO A 146 14.94 -5.61 15.41
C PRO A 146 15.06 -6.41 16.72
N VAL A 147 14.66 -5.86 17.87
CA VAL A 147 14.74 -6.54 19.17
C VAL A 147 13.55 -7.50 19.33
N GLU A 148 12.35 -7.01 19.02
CA GLU A 148 11.12 -7.81 19.08
C GLU A 148 10.89 -8.65 17.81
N GLY A 149 11.66 -8.40 16.74
CA GLY A 149 11.51 -9.12 15.48
C GLY A 149 10.25 -8.70 14.71
N VAL A 150 9.75 -7.48 14.85
CA VAL A 150 8.49 -7.03 14.24
C VAL A 150 8.75 -5.99 13.15
N MET A 151 8.15 -6.17 11.97
CA MET A 151 8.18 -5.22 10.87
C MET A 151 6.84 -4.51 10.72
N PHE A 152 6.87 -3.19 10.48
CA PHE A 152 5.70 -2.33 10.28
C PHE A 152 5.73 -1.77 8.86
N ILE A 153 4.69 -2.05 8.09
CA ILE A 153 4.59 -1.70 6.67
C ILE A 153 3.39 -0.81 6.48
N THR A 154 3.60 0.36 5.88
CA THR A 154 2.49 1.20 5.40
C THR A 154 2.24 0.92 3.92
N SER A 155 0.97 0.83 3.54
CA SER A 155 0.58 0.56 2.16
C SER A 155 -0.71 1.28 1.78
N THR A 156 -0.93 1.42 0.46
CA THR A 156 -2.21 1.89 -0.07
C THR A 156 -2.79 0.90 -1.07
N GLY A 157 -4.11 0.71 -1.02
CA GLY A 157 -4.86 -0.13 -1.95
C GLY A 157 -5.22 0.59 -3.26
N ASN A 158 -4.49 1.65 -3.60
CA ASN A 158 -4.75 2.43 -4.82
C ASN A 158 -4.43 1.59 -6.05
N CYS A 159 -5.36 1.59 -7.00
CA CYS A 159 -5.19 0.96 -8.30
C CYS A 159 -4.99 2.02 -9.38
N PHE A 160 -4.42 1.59 -10.49
CA PHE A 160 -4.33 2.42 -11.69
C PHE A 160 -4.71 1.64 -12.95
N ARG A 161 -4.84 2.37 -14.04
CA ARG A 161 -5.19 1.84 -15.36
C ARG A 161 -4.02 2.00 -16.30
N LEU A 162 -3.60 0.91 -16.93
CA LEU A 162 -2.48 0.89 -17.87
C LEU A 162 -2.94 0.57 -19.29
N GLN A 163 -2.44 1.37 -20.24
CA GLN A 163 -2.46 1.09 -21.67
C GLN A 163 -1.11 1.42 -22.28
N VAL A 164 -0.81 0.76 -23.40
CA VAL A 164 0.37 1.04 -24.21
C VAL A 164 -0.04 1.40 -25.64
N GLU A 165 0.74 2.26 -26.29
CA GLU A 165 0.63 2.54 -27.72
C GLU A 165 2.03 2.54 -28.35
N PRO A 166 2.18 2.22 -29.65
CA PRO A 166 3.49 2.30 -30.29
C PRO A 166 4.00 3.74 -30.30
N GLY A 167 5.23 3.95 -29.84
CA GLY A 167 5.83 5.29 -29.74
C GLY A 167 5.84 6.06 -31.07
N ILE A 168 6.04 5.40 -32.21
CA ILE A 168 6.04 6.05 -33.54
C ILE A 168 4.67 6.63 -33.94
N THR A 169 3.59 6.15 -33.34
CA THR A 169 2.21 6.60 -33.59
C THR A 169 1.59 7.23 -32.34
N SER A 170 2.39 7.46 -31.31
CA SER A 170 1.91 7.89 -30.00
C SER A 170 1.21 9.24 -30.14
N ARG A 171 -0.09 9.25 -29.85
CA ARG A 171 -0.86 10.49 -29.78
C ARG A 171 -0.54 11.26 -28.50
N MET A 172 0.13 10.59 -27.55
CA MET A 172 0.65 11.14 -26.31
C MET A 172 2.02 11.80 -26.48
N ASP A 173 2.54 11.90 -27.71
CA ASP A 173 3.70 12.74 -28.05
C ASP A 173 3.38 14.20 -27.76
N SER A 174 3.71 14.57 -26.53
CA SER A 174 3.50 15.88 -25.96
C SER A 174 4.80 16.33 -25.36
N PRO A 175 4.98 17.65 -25.15
CA PRO A 175 6.13 18.15 -24.40
C PRO A 175 6.30 17.43 -23.06
N ALA A 176 5.20 16.93 -22.49
CA ALA A 176 5.08 16.32 -21.18
C ALA A 176 5.55 14.84 -21.08
N GLN A 177 6.20 14.27 -22.10
CA GLN A 177 6.72 12.91 -22.05
C GLN A 177 8.11 12.81 -21.40
N SER A 178 8.40 11.66 -20.79
CA SER A 178 9.75 11.30 -20.34
C SER A 178 10.64 10.96 -21.56
N GLY A 179 11.19 11.99 -22.21
CA GLY A 179 12.19 11.86 -23.27
C GLY A 179 13.58 11.45 -22.75
N THR A 180 14.45 10.95 -23.64
CA THR A 180 15.80 10.43 -23.33
C THR A 180 16.83 11.49 -22.92
N THR A 181 16.49 12.77 -23.00
CA THR A 181 17.36 13.88 -22.58
C THR A 181 16.49 15.03 -22.06
N HIS A 182 16.79 15.48 -20.83
CA HIS A 182 16.15 16.55 -20.03
C HIS A 182 15.09 16.12 -19.02
N SER A 183 15.53 16.12 -17.76
CA SER A 183 14.82 15.85 -16.50
C SER A 183 13.74 16.87 -16.14
N ASP A 184 13.36 17.77 -17.04
CA ASP A 184 12.31 18.79 -16.82
C ASP A 184 10.88 18.22 -17.00
N TRP A 185 10.76 16.96 -17.42
CA TRP A 185 9.52 16.34 -17.90
C TRP A 185 9.03 15.12 -17.08
N VAL A 186 9.49 14.99 -15.83
CA VAL A 186 9.31 13.76 -15.02
C VAL A 186 7.91 13.65 -14.35
N ALA A 187 7.00 14.61 -14.56
CA ALA A 187 5.78 14.74 -13.76
C ALA A 187 4.47 14.59 -14.56
N VAL A 188 4.38 13.64 -15.50
CA VAL A 188 3.10 13.31 -16.14
C VAL A 188 2.65 11.90 -15.81
N ALA A 189 1.34 11.78 -15.56
CA ALA A 189 0.68 10.53 -15.27
C ALA A 189 0.91 9.53 -16.40
N THR A 190 1.71 8.50 -16.15
CA THR A 190 1.96 7.34 -17.02
C THR A 190 0.75 6.40 -17.12
N THR A 191 -0.43 6.89 -16.75
CA THR A 191 -1.63 6.12 -16.45
C THR A 191 -2.82 6.80 -17.08
N VAL A 192 -3.77 6.03 -17.61
CA VAL A 192 -5.00 6.58 -18.20
C VAL A 192 -5.72 7.45 -17.17
N PRO A 193 -5.91 8.77 -17.41
CA PRO A 193 -6.66 9.64 -16.52
C PRO A 193 -8.10 9.13 -16.35
N GLY A 194 -8.64 9.23 -15.14
CA GLY A 194 -10.00 8.76 -14.85
C GLY A 194 -10.05 7.29 -14.43
N GLY A 195 -9.63 7.02 -13.21
CA GLY A 195 -10.11 5.84 -12.49
C GLY A 195 -11.56 6.10 -12.10
N GLY A 196 -12.51 5.42 -12.73
CA GLY A 196 -13.90 5.46 -12.30
C GLY A 196 -13.97 5.17 -10.80
N ARG A 197 -14.61 6.04 -10.02
CA ARG A 197 -14.87 5.75 -8.61
C ARG A 197 -15.87 4.60 -8.56
N ALA A 198 -15.37 3.41 -8.27
CA ALA A 198 -16.19 2.24 -7.99
C ALA A 198 -16.98 2.51 -6.71
N VAL A 199 -18.26 2.87 -6.85
CA VAL A 199 -19.14 3.22 -5.73
C VAL A 199 -20.53 2.58 -5.89
N LEU A 200 -21.15 2.25 -4.76
CA LEU A 200 -22.54 1.84 -4.64
C LEU A 200 -23.28 2.97 -3.90
N ASP A 201 -24.08 3.75 -4.62
CA ASP A 201 -24.85 4.88 -4.03
C ASP A 201 -23.99 5.85 -3.19
N GLY A 202 -22.73 6.06 -3.59
CA GLY A 202 -21.76 6.90 -2.88
C GLY A 202 -20.98 6.21 -1.75
N LEU A 203 -21.31 4.96 -1.41
CA LEU A 203 -20.45 4.07 -0.62
C LEU A 203 -19.28 3.57 -1.46
N PRO A 204 -18.07 3.42 -0.91
CA PRO A 204 -16.99 2.77 -1.63
C PRO A 204 -17.32 1.30 -1.90
N LEU A 205 -17.05 0.82 -3.12
CA LEU A 205 -17.40 -0.54 -3.55
C LEU A 205 -16.57 -1.64 -2.87
N TRP A 206 -15.34 -1.32 -2.48
CA TRP A 206 -14.38 -2.28 -1.93
C TRP A 206 -14.42 -2.25 -0.40
N LYS A 207 -14.04 -3.33 0.28
CA LYS A 207 -13.64 -3.33 1.70
C LYS A 207 -12.42 -2.43 1.90
N GLY A 208 -12.27 -1.86 3.09
CA GLY A 208 -11.12 -1.03 3.41
C GLY A 208 -10.06 -1.80 4.19
N PRO A 209 -9.12 -1.07 4.79
CA PRO A 209 -8.94 0.38 4.70
C PRO A 209 -8.32 0.82 3.36
N ALA A 210 -8.48 2.10 2.98
CA ALA A 210 -7.94 2.69 1.75
C ALA A 210 -6.40 2.84 1.79
N GLY A 211 -5.86 3.11 2.97
CA GLY A 211 -4.44 2.99 3.30
C GLY A 211 -4.30 2.43 4.71
N ARG A 212 -3.22 1.70 4.97
CA ARG A 212 -3.04 0.92 6.20
C ARG A 212 -1.62 0.95 6.73
N ILE A 213 -1.51 0.48 7.97
CA ILE A 213 -0.27 0.04 8.60
C ILE A 213 -0.51 -1.41 9.04
N THR A 214 0.36 -2.31 8.61
CA THR A 214 0.35 -3.73 8.95
C THR A 214 1.60 -4.06 9.76
N ALA A 215 1.43 -4.71 10.92
CA ALA A 215 2.51 -5.26 11.70
C ALA A 215 2.66 -6.75 11.42
N ILE A 216 3.89 -7.20 11.21
CA ILE A 216 4.22 -8.58 10.90
C ILE A 216 5.32 -9.03 11.87
N ASP A 217 5.06 -10.09 12.61
CA ASP A 217 6.10 -10.78 13.36
C ASP A 217 6.98 -11.54 12.36
N MET A 218 8.28 -11.26 12.33
CA MET A 218 9.22 -11.83 11.38
C MET A 218 9.84 -13.15 11.83
N ASN A 219 9.57 -13.59 13.06
CA ASN A 219 9.93 -14.93 13.54
C ASN A 219 8.93 -15.97 13.02
N THR A 220 7.66 -15.60 12.95
CA THR A 220 6.60 -16.44 12.41
C THR A 220 6.34 -16.06 10.95
N GLY A 221 6.07 -14.80 10.66
CA GLY A 221 5.52 -14.31 9.41
C GLY A 221 4.01 -14.08 9.49
N ASP A 222 3.45 -14.08 10.70
CA ASP A 222 2.05 -13.78 10.97
C ASP A 222 1.82 -12.26 11.06
N HIS A 223 0.68 -11.81 10.54
CA HIS A 223 0.24 -10.44 10.76
C HIS A 223 -0.28 -10.33 12.20
N LEU A 224 0.34 -9.48 13.00
CA LEU A 224 -0.09 -9.21 14.37
C LEU A 224 -1.38 -8.38 14.36
N TRP A 225 -1.42 -7.37 13.50
CA TRP A 225 -2.57 -6.49 13.32
C TRP A 225 -2.46 -5.71 12.01
N MET A 226 -3.59 -5.17 11.57
CA MET A 226 -3.72 -4.19 10.50
C MET A 226 -4.63 -3.07 10.98
N ILE A 227 -4.20 -1.82 10.85
CA ILE A 227 -5.02 -0.65 11.17
C ILE A 227 -5.09 0.33 9.99
N PRO A 228 -6.15 1.14 9.87
CA PRO A 228 -6.19 2.24 8.91
C PRO A 228 -5.08 3.27 9.16
N ASN A 229 -4.48 3.78 8.08
CA ASN A 229 -3.55 4.90 8.15
C ASN A 229 -4.30 6.20 8.43
N GLY A 230 -4.18 6.72 9.66
CA GLY A 230 -4.95 7.87 10.12
C GLY A 230 -6.46 7.63 10.03
N ASP A 231 -7.21 8.70 9.84
CA ASP A 231 -8.66 8.68 9.77
C ASP A 231 -9.15 9.18 8.41
N ALA A 232 -10.15 8.50 7.87
CA ALA A 232 -10.96 9.05 6.78
C ALA A 232 -11.57 10.39 7.21
N SER A 233 -11.85 11.30 6.26
CA SER A 233 -12.40 12.61 6.61
C SER A 233 -13.74 12.49 7.32
N GLN A 234 -14.08 13.48 8.15
CA GLN A 234 -15.37 13.52 8.83
C GLN A 234 -16.54 13.38 7.85
N GLN A 235 -16.47 14.05 6.70
CA GLN A 235 -17.47 13.94 5.64
C GLN A 235 -17.60 12.50 5.10
N GLU A 236 -16.50 11.77 4.94
CA GLU A 236 -16.56 10.38 4.47
C GLU A 236 -17.16 9.46 5.53
N GLN A 237 -16.71 9.60 6.78
CA GLN A 237 -17.24 8.81 7.89
C GLN A 237 -18.74 9.07 8.08
N ASP A 238 -19.18 10.32 7.98
CA ASP A 238 -20.60 10.68 8.12
C ASP A 238 -21.44 10.19 6.96
N ARG A 239 -20.88 10.16 5.73
CA ARG A 239 -21.55 9.57 4.57
C ARG A 239 -21.82 8.08 4.79
N ILE A 240 -20.86 7.35 5.38
CA ILE A 240 -21.01 5.93 5.68
C ILE A 240 -22.00 5.72 6.84
N ARG A 241 -21.82 6.42 7.96
CA ARG A 241 -22.69 6.30 9.16
C ARG A 241 -24.16 6.58 8.83
N ASN A 242 -24.42 7.61 8.04
CA ASN A 242 -25.78 8.07 7.76
C ASN A 242 -26.35 7.46 6.46
N HIS A 243 -25.65 6.49 5.85
CA HIS A 243 -26.10 5.91 4.60
C HIS A 243 -27.41 5.12 4.80
N PRO A 244 -28.45 5.31 3.98
CA PRO A 244 -29.72 4.59 4.12
C PRO A 244 -29.56 3.07 4.10
N LEU A 245 -28.70 2.54 3.21
CA LEU A 245 -28.43 1.09 3.12
C LEU A 245 -27.72 0.49 4.35
N LEU A 246 -27.14 1.31 5.23
CA LEU A 246 -26.35 0.86 6.38
C LEU A 246 -27.06 1.05 7.72
N GLN A 247 -28.32 1.51 7.71
CA GLN A 247 -29.08 1.73 8.94
C GLN A 247 -29.39 0.40 9.63
N GLY A 248 -28.91 0.26 10.88
CA GLY A 248 -29.06 -0.97 11.67
C GLY A 248 -28.11 -2.11 11.28
N VAL A 249 -27.13 -1.84 10.42
CA VAL A 249 -26.11 -2.83 10.02
C VAL A 249 -24.92 -2.73 10.95
N GLU A 250 -24.55 -3.85 11.57
CA GLU A 250 -23.38 -3.95 12.45
C GLU A 250 -22.10 -4.21 11.65
N GLY A 251 -20.93 -3.93 12.25
CA GLY A 251 -19.63 -4.23 11.63
C GLY A 251 -19.26 -3.35 10.44
N VAL A 252 -19.95 -2.23 10.22
CA VAL A 252 -19.64 -1.29 9.14
C VAL A 252 -18.30 -0.60 9.39
N GLU A 253 -17.38 -0.69 8.43
CA GLU A 253 -16.09 0.00 8.48
C GLU A 253 -16.27 1.49 8.17
N VAL A 254 -16.51 2.27 9.22
CA VAL A 254 -16.70 3.73 9.11
C VAL A 254 -15.38 4.46 8.87
N ASN A 255 -14.33 4.10 9.62
CA ASN A 255 -13.01 4.70 9.44
C ASN A 255 -12.16 3.85 8.51
N ARG A 256 -12.04 4.30 7.27
CA ARG A 256 -11.29 3.61 6.23
C ARG A 256 -9.86 4.15 6.06
N GLY A 257 -9.44 5.05 6.94
CA GLY A 257 -8.15 5.73 6.86
C GLY A 257 -8.01 6.65 5.64
N ARG A 258 -6.80 7.13 5.39
CA ARG A 258 -6.43 7.91 4.20
C ARG A 258 -5.70 7.01 3.22
N GLY A 259 -6.01 7.16 1.92
CA GLY A 259 -5.30 6.48 0.81
C GLY A 259 -3.91 7.03 0.54
N SER A 260 -3.11 7.21 1.59
CA SER A 260 -1.73 7.70 1.57
C SER A 260 -0.86 6.80 2.45
N HIS A 261 0.46 6.91 2.30
CA HIS A 261 1.41 6.27 3.21
C HIS A 261 1.60 7.06 4.50
N SER A 262 2.20 6.42 5.50
CA SER A 262 2.66 7.05 6.73
C SER A 262 4.18 7.12 6.77
N THR A 263 4.73 8.21 7.30
CA THR A 263 6.14 8.22 7.70
C THR A 263 6.21 7.66 9.11
N MET A 264 7.06 6.66 9.34
CA MET A 264 7.10 5.91 10.59
C MET A 264 8.51 5.86 11.18
N VAL A 265 8.60 5.62 12.50
CA VAL A 265 9.81 5.14 13.17
C VAL A 265 9.42 4.23 14.34
N ALA A 266 10.07 3.08 14.45
CA ALA A 266 9.93 2.23 15.63
C ALA A 266 10.90 2.68 16.72
N SER A 267 10.40 2.77 17.96
CA SER A 267 11.21 3.00 19.15
C SER A 267 11.21 1.75 20.04
N PRO A 268 12.01 1.70 21.11
CA PRO A 268 12.00 0.57 22.04
C PRO A 268 10.62 0.27 22.64
N THR A 269 9.72 1.25 22.73
CA THR A 269 8.41 1.08 23.38
C THR A 269 7.24 1.16 22.40
N LEU A 270 7.26 2.12 21.47
CA LEU A 270 6.12 2.43 20.61
C LEU A 270 6.53 2.53 19.15
N LEU A 271 5.58 2.28 18.25
CA LEU A 271 5.65 2.71 16.86
C LEU A 271 5.13 4.15 16.79
N PHE A 272 5.88 5.04 16.16
CA PHE A 272 5.38 6.36 15.80
C PHE A 272 5.04 6.39 14.31
N ALA A 273 3.87 6.93 13.97
CA ALA A 273 3.39 7.00 12.61
C ALA A 273 2.68 8.33 12.37
N THR A 274 2.95 9.00 11.25
CA THR A 274 2.23 10.22 10.88
C THR A 274 0.90 9.89 10.20
N GLY A 275 -0.08 10.77 10.35
CA GLY A 275 -1.34 10.66 9.64
C GLY A 275 -2.24 11.84 9.93
N GLN A 276 -3.52 11.72 9.59
CA GLN A 276 -4.52 12.75 9.83
C GLN A 276 -5.65 12.23 10.72
N THR A 277 -6.23 13.10 11.53
CA THR A 277 -7.54 12.86 12.16
C THR A 277 -8.68 13.22 11.21
N ALA A 278 -9.92 12.87 11.58
CA ALA A 278 -11.10 13.06 10.73
C ALA A 278 -11.36 14.53 10.36
N ASP A 279 -10.99 15.46 11.23
CA ASP A 279 -11.03 16.91 11.03
C ASP A 279 -9.95 17.43 10.06
N GLY A 280 -9.02 16.57 9.64
CA GLY A 280 -7.93 16.88 8.72
C GLY A 280 -6.65 17.37 9.39
N ALA A 281 -6.59 17.46 10.72
CA ALA A 281 -5.37 17.85 11.42
C ALA A 281 -4.28 16.79 11.26
N TRP A 282 -3.05 17.23 11.00
CA TRP A 282 -1.88 16.34 10.91
C TRP A 282 -1.38 15.99 12.29
N LYS A 283 -1.14 14.70 12.52
CA LYS A 283 -0.73 14.14 13.80
C LYS A 283 0.49 13.23 13.65
N LEU A 284 1.26 13.16 14.73
CA LEU A 284 2.12 12.04 15.07
C LEU A 284 1.34 11.14 16.04
N PHE A 285 1.01 9.93 15.61
CA PHE A 285 0.38 8.93 16.46
C PHE A 285 1.45 8.07 17.15
N ALA A 286 1.26 7.83 18.44
CA ALA A 286 2.00 6.82 19.19
C ALA A 286 1.15 5.56 19.24
N ILE A 287 1.69 4.45 18.73
CA ILE A 287 0.98 3.19 18.48
C ILE A 287 1.67 2.08 19.26
N ASP A 288 0.89 1.31 20.01
CA ASP A 288 1.38 0.10 20.65
C ASP A 288 1.79 -0.94 19.59
N LYS A 289 3.04 -1.40 19.66
CA LYS A 289 3.64 -2.27 18.63
C LYS A 289 2.96 -3.63 18.50
N GLN A 290 2.35 -4.13 19.57
CA GLN A 290 1.79 -5.48 19.63
C GLN A 290 0.30 -5.51 19.29
N THR A 291 -0.42 -4.42 19.53
CA THR A 291 -1.88 -4.35 19.39
C THR A 291 -2.35 -3.42 18.27
N GLY A 292 -1.52 -2.47 17.84
CA GLY A 292 -1.92 -1.44 16.87
C GLY A 292 -2.78 -0.32 17.48
N GLU A 293 -3.02 -0.34 18.80
CA GLU A 293 -3.79 0.68 19.49
C GLU A 293 -3.05 2.02 19.49
N ARG A 294 -3.75 3.11 19.13
CA ARG A 294 -3.22 4.47 19.27
C ARG A 294 -3.30 4.89 20.74
N VAL A 295 -2.16 4.91 21.42
CA VAL A 295 -2.04 5.25 22.86
C VAL A 295 -1.71 6.71 23.12
N GLY A 296 -1.42 7.48 22.07
CA GLY A 296 -1.13 8.91 22.18
C GLY A 296 -1.09 9.61 20.83
N THR A 297 -1.15 10.94 20.87
CA THR A 297 -1.04 11.78 19.68
C THR A 297 -0.41 13.12 20.00
N VAL A 298 0.34 13.67 19.03
CA VAL A 298 0.88 15.03 19.06
C VAL A 298 0.57 15.73 17.73
N ASP A 299 0.31 17.03 17.76
CA ASP A 299 0.13 17.83 16.55
C ASP A 299 1.43 18.00 15.77
N ILE A 300 1.35 17.89 14.44
CA ILE A 300 2.46 18.22 13.56
C ILE A 300 2.03 19.30 12.56
N PRO A 301 2.94 20.18 12.12
CA PRO A 301 2.58 21.38 11.36
C PRO A 301 2.12 21.11 9.91
N GLY A 302 2.23 19.88 9.42
CA GLY A 302 1.79 19.55 8.06
C GLY A 302 2.08 18.13 7.60
N SER A 303 1.85 17.91 6.32
CA SER A 303 2.08 16.63 5.63
C SER A 303 3.54 16.21 5.66
N THR A 304 3.76 14.91 5.74
CA THR A 304 5.09 14.28 5.69
C THR A 304 5.38 13.65 4.34
N ARG A 305 6.64 13.26 4.10
CA ARG A 305 7.04 12.61 2.85
C ARG A 305 7.91 11.38 3.01
N TYR A 306 9.15 11.46 3.51
CA TYR A 306 10.07 10.30 3.40
C TYR A 306 10.44 9.66 4.74
N GLY A 307 11.15 10.40 5.60
CA GLY A 307 11.80 9.82 6.77
C GLY A 307 11.35 10.44 8.09
N MET A 308 11.38 9.61 9.12
CA MET A 308 11.32 10.02 10.52
C MET A 308 12.48 9.34 11.25
N SER A 309 13.09 10.07 12.19
CA SER A 309 14.15 9.54 13.04
C SER A 309 13.87 9.83 14.50
N SER A 310 14.42 8.99 15.37
CA SER A 310 14.38 9.18 16.81
C SER A 310 15.77 9.09 17.41
N TRP A 311 16.08 9.93 18.40
CA TRP A 311 17.31 9.84 19.20
C TRP A 311 17.04 10.30 20.63
N SER A 312 17.88 9.84 21.55
CA SER A 312 17.90 10.34 22.92
C SER A 312 18.99 11.38 23.09
N HIS A 313 18.66 12.51 23.70
CA HIS A 313 19.61 13.57 24.05
C HIS A 313 19.23 14.16 25.40
N GLU A 314 20.20 14.31 26.31
CA GLU A 314 19.99 14.86 27.67
C GLU A 314 18.79 14.25 28.42
N GLY A 315 18.61 12.92 28.30
CA GLY A 315 17.54 12.18 28.97
C GLY A 315 16.15 12.33 28.34
N LYS A 316 16.02 13.01 27.21
CA LYS A 316 14.76 13.14 26.46
C LYS A 316 14.81 12.43 25.12
N GLN A 317 13.71 11.82 24.72
CA GLN A 317 13.55 11.29 23.37
C GLN A 317 13.09 12.40 22.44
N TYR A 318 13.74 12.52 21.30
CA TYR A 318 13.39 13.45 20.24
C TYR A 318 12.93 12.68 19.01
N ILE A 319 12.04 13.31 18.26
CA ILE A 319 11.57 12.86 16.95
C ILE A 319 11.82 13.99 15.95
N ILE A 320 12.51 13.69 14.85
CA ILE A 320 12.60 14.54 13.66
C ILE A 320 11.72 13.91 12.59
N ILE A 321 10.88 14.73 11.99
CA ILE A 321 9.94 14.34 10.94
C ILE A 321 10.23 15.21 9.73
N GLN A 322 10.44 14.56 8.57
CA GLN A 322 10.49 15.29 7.32
C GLN A 322 9.08 15.68 6.86
N LEU A 323 8.88 16.99 6.69
CA LEU A 323 7.67 17.56 6.13
C LEU A 323 7.82 17.73 4.63
N ASN A 324 6.71 18.00 3.92
CA ASN A 324 6.78 18.46 2.54
C ASN A 324 7.58 19.76 2.40
N ASP A 325 7.55 20.61 3.43
CA ASP A 325 8.31 21.85 3.52
C ASP A 325 9.06 21.91 4.86
N GLY A 326 10.35 21.60 4.84
CA GLY A 326 11.24 21.64 6.01
C GLY A 326 11.19 20.40 6.93
N LEU A 327 11.45 20.63 8.21
CA LEU A 327 11.53 19.60 9.26
C LEU A 327 10.70 20.03 10.48
N ALA A 328 10.01 19.07 11.10
CA ALA A 328 9.52 19.22 12.46
C ALA A 328 10.44 18.46 13.41
N ALA A 329 10.85 19.09 14.50
CA ALA A 329 11.58 18.44 15.59
C ALA A 329 10.83 18.67 16.90
N MET A 330 10.61 17.61 17.66
CA MET A 330 9.91 17.67 18.94
C MET A 330 10.59 16.77 19.96
N ALA A 331 10.65 17.25 21.20
CA ALA A 331 10.92 16.40 22.35
C ALA A 331 9.62 15.74 22.77
N LEU A 332 9.62 14.42 22.89
CA LEU A 332 8.49 13.71 23.50
C LEU A 332 8.49 13.99 25.02
N PRO A 333 7.30 14.07 25.64
CA PRO A 333 7.13 14.44 27.04
C PRO A 333 7.85 13.50 28.02
#